data_AF-A0A1Y1KAN0-F1
#
_entry.id   AF-A0A1Y1KAN0-F1
#
_cell.length_a   1.000
_cell.length_b   1.000
_cell.length_c   1.000
_cell.angle_alpha   90.00
_cell.angle_beta   90.00
_cell.angle_gamma   90.00
#
_symmetry.space_group_name_H-M   'P 1'
#
loop_
_entity.id
_entity.type
_entity.pdbx_description
1 polymer ?
#
loop_
_entity_poly.entity_id
_entity_poly.type
_entity_poly.pdbx_seq_one_letter_code
_entity_poly.pdbx_strand_id
1 'polypeptide(L)'
;DLDFELFRGISVQLHDLEKANKIVDELAALPSIKRLWPVTLHNVPDAQVHWAGNPDREKILQARDNSTLTNTFSPHFMTQIDKLHAKGYTGKGVHVAVIDTGIDYKHPSLGGCFGKGCLVTNGFDFVGDKFDGKNALIPDDDPMDCQGHGS
;
A
#
# COMPACT_ATOMS: atom_id res chain seq x y z
N ASP A 1 -15.70 6.78 20.49
CA ASP A 1 -16.05 8.14 20.06
C ASP A 1 -16.16 8.11 18.54
N LEU A 2 -17.22 8.68 17.95
CA LEU A 2 -17.48 8.64 16.49
C LEU A 2 -17.14 9.97 15.81
N ASP A 3 -16.50 10.88 16.54
CA ASP A 3 -16.11 12.19 16.05
C ASP A 3 -14.72 12.14 15.41
N PHE A 4 -14.65 11.51 14.23
CA PHE A 4 -13.48 11.62 13.36
C PHE A 4 -13.56 12.92 12.56
N GLU A 5 -12.46 13.68 12.56
CA GLU A 5 -12.38 15.01 11.93
C GLU A 5 -12.69 14.97 10.42
N LEU A 6 -12.22 13.94 9.72
CA LEU A 6 -12.30 13.85 8.26
C LEU A 6 -13.57 13.14 7.76
N PHE A 7 -14.06 12.14 8.48
CA PHE A 7 -15.20 11.34 8.05
C PHE A 7 -16.00 10.80 9.24
N ARG A 8 -17.23 11.29 9.39
CA ARG A 8 -18.17 10.81 10.40
C ARG A 8 -18.93 9.59 9.89
N GLY A 9 -18.39 8.41 10.15
CA GLY A 9 -19.02 7.16 9.77
C GLY A 9 -18.56 5.99 10.62
N ILE A 10 -19.27 4.87 10.46
CA ILE A 10 -18.96 3.60 11.10
C ILE A 10 -19.11 2.47 10.09
N SER A 11 -18.30 1.42 10.24
CA SER A 11 -18.53 0.13 9.60
C SER A 11 -19.25 -0.78 10.59
N VAL A 12 -20.27 -1.50 10.13
CA VAL A 12 -21.07 -2.41 10.97
C VAL A 12 -21.16 -3.76 10.27
N GLN A 13 -20.84 -4.82 11.00
CA GLN A 13 -20.96 -6.20 10.51
C GLN A 13 -22.19 -6.88 11.14
N LEU A 14 -23.12 -7.32 10.28
CA LEU A 14 -24.33 -8.02 10.70
C LEU A 14 -24.08 -9.54 10.72
N HIS A 15 -24.41 -10.19 11.83
CA HIS A 15 -24.19 -11.63 12.02
C HIS A 15 -25.44 -12.47 11.69
N ASP A 16 -26.64 -11.90 11.86
CA ASP A 16 -27.90 -12.53 11.46
C ASP A 16 -28.18 -12.24 9.97
N LEU A 17 -27.76 -13.15 9.11
CA LEU A 17 -27.86 -12.99 7.66
C LEU A 17 -29.31 -13.08 7.15
N GLU A 18 -30.19 -13.79 7.85
CA GLU A 18 -31.61 -13.90 7.44
C GLU A 18 -32.33 -12.56 7.62
N LYS A 19 -31.98 -11.80 8.65
CA LYS A 19 -32.56 -10.48 8.94
C LYS A 19 -31.74 -9.31 8.45
N ALA A 20 -30.57 -9.55 7.85
CA ALA A 20 -29.63 -8.50 7.48
C ALA A 20 -30.28 -7.39 6.64
N ASN A 21 -31.05 -7.76 5.60
CA ASN A 21 -31.73 -6.77 4.75
C ASN A 21 -32.73 -5.93 5.54
N LYS A 22 -33.52 -6.54 6.42
CA LYS A 22 -34.47 -5.84 7.27
C LYS A 22 -33.76 -4.86 8.21
N ILE A 23 -32.64 -5.27 8.83
CA ILE A 23 -31.85 -4.41 9.71
C ILE A 23 -31.26 -3.23 8.92
N VAL A 24 -30.76 -3.46 7.71
CA VAL A 24 -30.24 -2.40 6.83
C VAL A 24 -31.33 -1.39 6.47
N ASP A 25 -32.54 -1.84 6.14
CA ASP A 25 -33.68 -0.98 5.83
C ASP A 25 -34.09 -0.13 7.04
N GLU A 26 -34.15 -0.74 8.23
CA GLU A 26 -34.46 -0.03 9.48
C GLU A 26 -33.40 1.01 9.84
N LEU A 27 -32.11 0.69 9.64
CA LEU A 27 -31.00 1.64 9.84
C LEU A 27 -31.06 2.80 8.83
N ALA A 28 -31.30 2.51 7.55
CA ALA A 28 -31.38 3.53 6.51
C ALA A 28 -32.53 4.54 6.74
N ALA A 29 -33.57 4.14 7.48
CA ALA A 29 -34.69 5.01 7.85
C ALA A 29 -34.42 5.92 9.06
N LEU A 30 -33.34 5.69 9.83
CA LEU A 30 -33.03 6.50 11.00
C LEU A 30 -32.60 7.92 10.59
N PRO A 31 -33.19 9.00 11.16
CA PRO A 31 -32.82 10.37 10.83
C PRO A 31 -31.34 10.73 11.13
N SER A 32 -30.71 9.97 12.03
CA SER A 32 -29.28 10.12 12.36
C SER A 32 -28.35 9.54 11.29
N ILE A 33 -28.84 8.67 10.41
CA ILE A 33 -28.05 8.04 9.34
C ILE A 33 -28.27 8.82 8.05
N LYS A 34 -27.24 9.53 7.61
CA LYS A 34 -27.34 10.36 6.40
C LYS A 34 -27.30 9.52 5.12
N ARG A 35 -26.47 8.47 5.10
CA ARG A 35 -26.23 7.58 3.95
C ARG A 35 -25.69 6.24 4.44
N LEU A 36 -25.96 5.18 3.68
CA LEU A 36 -25.50 3.82 3.90
C LEU A 36 -24.93 3.25 2.60
N TRP A 37 -23.82 2.54 2.68
CA TRP A 37 -23.17 1.89 1.54
C TRP A 37 -22.71 0.49 1.94
N PRO A 38 -22.82 -0.50 1.03
CA PRO A 38 -22.24 -1.82 1.28
C PRO A 38 -20.71 -1.74 1.28
N VAL A 39 -20.07 -2.47 2.19
CA VAL A 39 -18.62 -2.70 2.16
C VAL A 39 -18.33 -3.77 1.12
N THR A 40 -17.55 -3.44 0.09
CA THR A 40 -17.20 -4.34 -1.00
C THR A 40 -15.74 -4.75 -0.93
N LEU A 41 -15.48 -6.04 -1.14
CA LEU A 41 -14.11 -6.53 -1.31
C LEU A 41 -13.64 -6.24 -2.74
N HIS A 42 -12.51 -5.58 -2.87
CA HIS A 42 -11.82 -5.39 -4.14
C HIS A 42 -10.53 -6.20 -4.13
N ASN A 43 -10.44 -7.16 -5.03
CA ASN A 43 -9.23 -7.97 -5.16
C ASN A 43 -8.17 -7.21 -5.95
N VAL A 44 -6.91 -7.36 -5.53
CA VAL A 44 -5.76 -6.95 -6.34
C VAL A 44 -5.84 -7.68 -7.69
N PRO A 45 -5.60 -6.99 -8.83
CA PRO A 45 -5.56 -7.66 -10.13
C PRO A 45 -4.56 -8.82 -10.13
N ASP A 46 -4.88 -9.91 -10.84
CA ASP A 46 -3.95 -11.02 -11.03
C ASP A 46 -2.71 -10.51 -11.80
N ALA A 47 -1.63 -10.25 -11.07
CA ALA A 47 -0.36 -9.83 -11.63
C ALA A 47 0.34 -11.05 -12.25
N GLN A 48 0.33 -11.13 -13.58
CA GLN A 48 1.18 -12.11 -14.26
C GLN A 48 2.61 -11.60 -14.27
N VAL A 49 3.49 -12.29 -13.53
CA VAL A 49 4.94 -12.05 -13.59
C VAL A 49 5.45 -12.57 -14.94
N HIS A 50 5.45 -11.70 -15.94
CA HIS A 50 6.03 -12.01 -17.25
C HIS A 50 7.56 -12.05 -17.20
N TRP A 51 8.16 -11.33 -16.26
CA TRP A 51 9.60 -11.24 -16.08
C TRP A 51 9.92 -10.80 -14.65
N ALA A 52 10.74 -11.59 -13.96
CA ALA A 52 11.43 -11.17 -12.74
C ALA A 52 12.86 -10.79 -13.13
N GLY A 53 13.34 -9.65 -12.64
CA GLY A 53 14.66 -9.15 -13.00
C GLY A 53 15.76 -10.12 -12.63
N ASN A 54 16.55 -10.56 -13.61
CA ASN A 54 17.77 -11.32 -13.34
C ASN A 54 18.91 -10.33 -13.06
N PRO A 55 19.46 -10.27 -11.83
CA PRO A 55 20.56 -9.36 -11.50
C PRO A 55 21.83 -9.64 -12.32
N ASP A 56 21.96 -10.84 -12.91
CA ASP A 56 23.11 -11.26 -13.72
C ASP A 56 22.96 -11.02 -15.22
N ARG A 57 21.87 -10.38 -15.68
CA ARG A 57 21.72 -10.07 -17.11
C ARG A 57 22.52 -8.81 -17.48
N GLU A 58 23.42 -8.97 -18.44
CA GLU A 58 24.10 -7.87 -19.13
C GLU A 58 23.10 -6.79 -19.56
N LYS A 59 23.51 -5.52 -19.43
CA LYS A 59 22.74 -4.30 -19.71
C LYS A 59 21.97 -4.35 -21.05
N ILE A 60 20.73 -4.85 -21.05
CA ILE A 60 19.92 -4.99 -22.27
C ILE A 60 19.35 -3.64 -22.74
N LEU A 61 19.29 -2.63 -21.87
CA LEU A 61 18.83 -1.28 -22.21
C LEU A 61 20.01 -0.31 -22.14
N GLN A 62 20.64 -0.06 -23.28
CA GLN A 62 21.59 1.05 -23.45
C GLN A 62 20.85 2.28 -23.94
N ALA A 63 21.19 3.46 -23.40
CA ALA A 63 20.73 4.72 -23.93
C ALA A 63 21.18 4.87 -25.40
N ARG A 64 20.35 5.52 -26.24
CA ARG A 64 20.79 5.95 -27.58
C ARG A 64 21.91 6.99 -27.53
N ASP A 65 22.07 7.65 -26.39
CA ASP A 65 23.17 8.57 -26.13
C ASP A 65 24.33 7.78 -25.52
N ASN A 66 25.49 7.87 -26.18
CA ASN A 66 26.72 7.14 -25.89
C ASN A 66 27.43 7.68 -24.63
N SER A 67 26.66 8.19 -23.67
CA SER A 67 27.16 8.73 -22.41
C SER A 67 27.42 7.58 -21.45
N THR A 68 28.65 7.50 -20.95
CA THR A 68 29.16 6.54 -19.98
C THR A 68 28.58 6.76 -18.57
N LEU A 69 27.26 6.84 -18.45
CA LEU A 69 26.58 7.04 -17.17
C LEU A 69 26.29 5.69 -16.51
N THR A 70 26.77 5.57 -15.27
CA THR A 70 26.78 4.35 -14.45
C THR A 70 25.44 4.03 -13.78
N ASN A 71 24.32 4.61 -14.22
CA ASN A 71 23.01 4.39 -13.59
C ASN A 71 22.15 3.40 -14.37
N THR A 72 21.92 2.24 -13.75
CA THR A 72 21.41 1.00 -14.36
C THR A 72 19.88 0.87 -14.32
N PHE A 73 19.13 1.90 -13.88
CA PHE A 73 17.67 1.82 -13.73
C PHE A 73 16.94 2.73 -14.73
N SER A 74 16.50 2.13 -15.84
CA SER A 74 15.87 2.82 -16.97
C SER A 74 14.71 3.75 -16.60
N PRO A 75 13.81 3.43 -15.63
CA PRO A 75 12.74 4.35 -15.26
C PRO A 75 13.24 5.70 -14.76
N HIS A 76 14.33 5.75 -13.99
CA HIS A 76 14.88 7.04 -13.49
C HIS A 76 15.40 7.91 -14.62
N PHE A 77 15.94 7.32 -15.69
CA PHE A 77 16.38 8.07 -16.86
C PHE A 77 15.19 8.56 -17.69
N MET A 78 14.21 7.70 -17.95
CA MET A 78 13.01 8.04 -18.72
C MET A 78 12.22 9.19 -18.07
N THR A 79 12.19 9.24 -16.73
CA THR A 79 11.51 10.30 -15.96
C THR A 79 12.43 11.44 -15.53
N GLN A 80 13.71 11.43 -15.93
CA GLN A 80 14.72 12.43 -15.61
C GLN A 80 15.02 12.63 -14.11
N ILE A 81 14.76 11.60 -13.29
CA ILE A 81 15.09 11.57 -11.86
C ILE A 81 16.61 11.63 -11.66
N ASP A 82 17.39 11.05 -12.57
CA ASP A 82 18.85 11.15 -12.58
C ASP A 82 19.34 12.60 -12.54
N LYS A 83 18.71 13.50 -13.30
CA LYS A 83 19.04 14.94 -13.31
C LYS A 83 18.64 15.64 -12.01
N LEU A 84 17.56 15.21 -11.36
CA LEU A 84 17.14 15.74 -10.06
C LEU A 84 18.11 15.32 -8.95
N HIS A 85 18.51 14.05 -8.93
CA HIS A 85 19.50 13.53 -8.01
C HIS A 85 20.86 14.22 -8.19
N ALA A 86 21.29 14.48 -9.43
CA ALA A 86 22.52 15.23 -9.73
C ALA A 86 22.48 16.68 -9.21
N LYS A 87 21.29 17.25 -9.04
CA LYS A 87 21.06 18.57 -8.41
C LYS A 87 20.89 18.48 -6.88
N GLY A 88 21.01 17.30 -6.29
CA GLY A 88 20.87 17.07 -4.84
C GLY A 88 19.43 16.89 -4.36
N TYR A 89 18.44 16.82 -5.25
CA TYR A 89 17.05 16.53 -4.86
C TYR A 89 16.86 15.03 -4.74
N THR A 90 16.63 14.54 -3.52
CA THR A 90 16.50 13.09 -3.23
C THR A 90 15.19 12.71 -2.55
N GLY A 91 14.31 13.69 -2.30
CA GLY A 91 13.10 13.48 -1.48
C GLY A 91 13.36 13.53 0.03
N LYS A 92 14.58 13.83 0.49
CA LYS A 92 14.88 13.98 1.92
C LYS A 92 13.93 14.99 2.59
N GLY A 93 13.27 14.56 3.66
CA GLY A 93 12.30 15.37 4.40
C GLY A 93 10.84 15.19 3.95
N VAL A 94 10.61 14.44 2.86
CA VAL A 94 9.26 14.06 2.39
C VAL A 94 8.91 12.68 2.91
N HIS A 95 7.67 12.52 3.39
CA HIS A 95 7.10 11.22 3.73
C HIS A 95 6.07 10.82 2.67
N VAL A 96 6.11 9.56 2.24
CA VAL A 96 5.13 8.98 1.33
C VAL A 96 4.42 7.86 2.08
N ALA A 97 3.10 7.97 2.21
CA ALA A 97 2.26 6.90 2.74
C ALA A 97 1.75 6.05 1.57
N VAL A 98 2.00 4.75 1.62
CA VAL A 98 1.52 3.77 0.65
C VAL A 98 0.50 2.89 1.35
N ILE A 99 -0.69 2.75 0.76
CA ILE A 99 -1.75 1.87 1.27
C ILE A 99 -1.77 0.66 0.34
N ASP A 100 -1.23 -0.46 0.81
CA ASP A 100 -1.03 -1.69 0.04
C ASP A 100 -1.02 -2.91 1.00
N THR A 101 -0.46 -4.06 0.60
CA THR A 101 -0.40 -5.31 1.38
C THR A 101 0.60 -5.29 2.54
N GLY A 102 1.39 -4.23 2.66
CA GLY A 102 2.46 -4.07 3.65
C GLY A 102 3.76 -3.64 2.98
N ILE A 103 4.87 -3.75 3.72
CA ILE A 103 6.21 -3.53 3.19
C ILE A 103 7.21 -4.45 3.89
N ASP A 104 8.05 -5.16 3.13
CA ASP A 104 9.21 -5.88 3.66
C ASP A 104 10.32 -4.88 4.02
N TYR A 105 10.16 -4.22 5.15
CA TYR A 105 11.15 -3.29 5.68
C TYR A 105 12.48 -3.97 6.04
N LYS A 106 12.57 -5.31 6.05
CA LYS A 106 13.84 -6.04 6.27
C LYS A 106 14.64 -6.17 4.97
N HIS A 107 14.06 -5.87 3.81
CA HIS A 107 14.76 -5.90 2.55
C HIS A 107 15.91 -4.85 2.54
N PRO A 108 17.16 -5.21 2.16
CA PRO A 108 18.31 -4.30 2.22
C PRO A 108 18.11 -3.01 1.42
N SER A 109 17.47 -3.08 0.24
CA SER A 109 17.16 -1.90 -0.59
C SER A 109 16.09 -0.99 0.02
N LEU A 110 15.33 -1.49 1.01
CA LEU A 110 14.32 -0.75 1.75
C LEU A 110 14.83 -0.32 3.13
N GLY A 111 16.15 -0.38 3.36
CA GLY A 111 16.83 0.08 4.56
C GLY A 111 17.07 -1.00 5.63
N GLY A 112 16.38 -2.15 5.55
CA GLY A 112 16.62 -3.30 6.41
C GLY A 112 16.18 -3.15 7.87
N CYS A 113 15.36 -2.14 8.18
CA CYS A 113 14.80 -1.94 9.52
C CYS A 113 13.49 -1.13 9.49
N PHE A 114 12.77 -1.13 10.61
CA PHE A 114 11.51 -0.40 10.80
C PHE A 114 11.59 0.54 12.00
N GLY A 115 10.97 1.72 11.86
CA GLY A 115 10.80 2.70 12.94
C GLY A 115 11.77 3.88 12.86
N LYS A 116 11.99 4.53 14.01
CA LYS A 116 12.78 5.76 14.10
C LYS A 116 14.21 5.54 13.60
N GLY A 117 14.60 6.27 12.56
CA GLY A 117 15.94 6.22 11.97
C GLY A 117 16.09 5.24 10.80
N CYS A 118 15.03 4.49 10.49
CA CYS A 118 14.95 3.62 9.31
C CYS A 118 14.36 4.35 8.10
N LEU A 119 14.45 3.75 6.92
CA LEU A 119 13.79 4.28 5.72
C LEU A 119 12.26 4.19 5.89
N VAL A 120 11.77 3.02 6.30
CA VAL A 120 10.38 2.81 6.71
C VAL A 120 10.23 3.26 8.15
N THR A 121 9.73 4.48 8.33
CA THR A 121 9.72 5.14 9.65
C THR A 121 8.48 4.84 10.48
N ASN A 122 7.35 4.58 9.83
CA ASN A 122 6.04 4.32 10.42
C ASN A 122 5.25 3.37 9.51
N GLY A 123 4.25 2.70 10.08
CA GLY A 123 3.30 1.84 9.37
C GLY A 123 2.28 1.27 10.36
N PHE A 124 1.20 0.70 9.84
CA PHE A 124 0.15 0.06 10.62
C PHE A 124 -0.56 -0.95 9.73
N ASP A 125 -0.79 -2.16 10.24
CA ASP A 125 -1.64 -3.15 9.59
C ASP A 125 -3.08 -2.98 10.08
N PHE A 126 -3.98 -2.62 9.16
CA PHE A 126 -5.39 -2.41 9.47
C PHE A 126 -6.23 -3.69 9.51
N VAL A 127 -5.70 -4.82 9.04
CA VAL A 127 -6.51 -6.02 8.78
C VAL A 127 -5.90 -7.30 9.37
N GLY A 128 -4.58 -7.37 9.53
CA GLY A 128 -3.85 -8.51 10.05
C GLY A 128 -3.23 -9.37 8.94
N ASP A 129 -2.07 -9.97 9.22
CA ASP A 129 -1.30 -10.85 8.33
C ASP A 129 -2.10 -11.94 7.60
N LYS A 130 -3.18 -12.42 8.23
CA LYS A 130 -4.00 -13.54 7.73
C LYS A 130 -5.29 -13.07 7.08
N PHE A 131 -5.48 -11.78 6.84
CA PHE A 131 -6.74 -11.27 6.32
C PHE A 131 -7.03 -11.79 4.91
N ASP A 132 -8.20 -12.40 4.73
CA ASP A 132 -8.64 -12.98 3.45
C ASP A 132 -9.92 -12.31 2.90
N GLY A 133 -10.34 -11.21 3.53
CA GLY A 133 -11.59 -10.53 3.20
C GLY A 133 -12.84 -11.11 3.86
N LYS A 134 -12.73 -12.23 4.57
CA LYS A 134 -13.85 -12.96 5.18
C LYS A 134 -13.67 -13.20 6.67
N ASN A 135 -12.42 -13.25 7.15
CA ASN A 135 -12.10 -13.39 8.55
C ASN A 135 -12.17 -12.06 9.32
N ALA A 136 -12.13 -12.19 10.65
CA ALA A 136 -12.09 -11.04 11.54
C ALA A 136 -10.77 -10.27 11.38
N LEU A 137 -10.85 -8.95 11.46
CA LEU A 137 -9.68 -8.07 11.45
C LEU A 137 -8.85 -8.31 12.71
N ILE A 138 -7.53 -8.39 12.54
CA ILE A 138 -6.56 -8.43 13.63
C ILE A 138 -5.52 -7.33 13.38
N PRO A 139 -5.87 -6.05 13.58
CA PRO A 139 -4.96 -4.94 13.29
C PRO A 139 -3.81 -4.90 14.31
N ASP A 140 -2.62 -4.48 13.86
CA ASP A 140 -1.46 -4.25 14.71
C ASP A 140 -0.49 -3.20 14.14
N ASP A 141 0.58 -2.93 14.88
CA ASP A 141 1.58 -1.91 14.53
C ASP A 141 2.71 -2.44 13.61
N ASP A 142 2.65 -3.69 13.12
CA ASP A 142 3.67 -4.29 12.25
C ASP A 142 3.22 -4.31 10.78
N PRO A 143 3.72 -3.40 9.91
CA PRO A 143 3.28 -3.31 8.52
C PRO A 143 3.96 -4.34 7.61
N MET A 144 4.38 -5.49 8.13
CA MET A 144 5.13 -6.49 7.38
C MET A 144 4.31 -7.01 6.18
N ASP A 145 4.92 -7.06 5.01
CA ASP A 145 4.25 -7.58 3.82
C ASP A 145 4.21 -9.11 3.83
N CYS A 146 3.00 -9.67 3.83
CA CYS A 146 2.76 -11.10 3.72
C CYS A 146 2.37 -11.57 2.30
N GLN A 147 2.10 -10.64 1.37
CA GLN A 147 1.65 -10.96 0.00
C GLN A 147 2.67 -10.58 -1.08
N GLY A 148 3.48 -9.56 -0.85
CA GLY A 148 4.59 -9.14 -1.70
C GLY A 148 4.25 -8.07 -2.74
N HIS A 149 3.02 -7.56 -2.81
CA HIS A 149 2.66 -6.51 -3.78
C HIS A 149 3.15 -5.13 -3.33
N GLY A 150 3.13 -4.86 -2.02
CA GLY A 150 3.59 -3.59 -1.47
C GLY A 150 5.11 -3.42 -1.42
N SER A 151 5.87 -4.52 -1.47
CA SER A 151 7.34 -4.56 -1.40
C SER A 151 8.03 -4.49 -2.77
#